data_AF-A0A0Q8F6Y5-F1
#
_entry.id   AF-A0A0Q8F6Y5-F1
#
_cell.length_a   1.000
_cell.length_b   1.000
_cell.length_c   1.000
_cell.angle_alpha   90.00
_cell.angle_beta   90.00
_cell.angle_gamma   90.00
#
_symmetry.space_group_name_H-M   'P 1'
#
loop_
_entity.id
_entity.type
_entity.pdbx_description
1 polymer ?
#
loop_
_entity_poly.entity_id
_entity_poly.type
_entity_poly.pdbx_seq_one_letter_code
_entity_poly.pdbx_strand_id
1 'polypeptide(L)'
;MSYWPLLGIAVVVAGFVLRFNPVIVVVSAGLVSGLAAGKSIPELLALLGESFVSNRALLMFALTLPTIGLLERAGLREHALRWIARLRGLTLSRLLAGYLLVRQGLSMVGLIDIAGHAQTVRPLLAPMAESAAGKTRGALARDEAQRVHAMAAATDNIGRFFGEDVFLAFGAVLLIQGFYAQHGIMLEPLQIALWALPTAIAAFLIHAVRIVLFQRRLDRAAPAAEEQPDAVD
;
A
#
# COMPACT_ATOMS: atom_id res chain seq x y z
N MET A 1 -7.08 29.21 32.09
CA MET A 1 -6.82 28.31 30.94
C MET A 1 -5.44 28.64 30.39
N SER A 2 -4.46 27.74 30.49
CA SER A 2 -3.12 27.96 29.94
C SER A 2 -3.06 27.43 28.51
N TYR A 3 -2.81 28.29 27.53
CA TYR A 3 -2.70 27.93 26.11
C TYR A 3 -1.28 27.52 25.71
N TRP A 4 -0.31 27.66 26.62
CA TRP A 4 1.10 27.30 26.41
C TRP A 4 1.33 25.87 25.88
N PRO A 5 0.57 24.83 26.31
CA PRO A 5 0.70 23.48 25.76
C PRO A 5 0.42 23.39 24.24
N LEU A 6 -0.27 24.36 23.65
CA LEU A 6 -0.54 24.41 22.21
C LEU A 6 0.71 24.74 21.38
N LEU A 7 1.83 25.16 22.00
CA LEU A 7 3.09 25.35 21.30
C LEU A 7 3.56 24.09 20.56
N GLY A 8 3.25 22.89 21.07
CA GLY A 8 3.54 21.65 20.35
C GLY A 8 2.83 21.56 19.00
N ILE A 9 1.60 22.09 18.86
CA ILE A 9 0.91 22.14 17.56
C ILE A 9 1.68 23.02 16.58
N ALA A 10 2.18 24.17 17.03
CA ALA A 10 3.01 25.05 16.20
C ALA A 10 4.30 24.34 15.76
N VAL A 11 4.92 23.54 16.63
CA VAL A 11 6.09 22.70 16.30
C VAL A 11 5.73 21.65 15.23
N VAL A 12 4.58 20.98 15.34
CA VAL A 12 4.11 20.02 14.33
C VAL A 12 3.92 20.70 12.98
N VAL A 13 3.20 21.82 12.97
CA VAL A 13 2.92 22.60 11.74
C VAL A 13 4.23 23.04 11.09
N ALA A 14 5.14 23.66 11.85
CA ALA A 14 6.43 24.11 11.33
C ALA A 14 7.29 22.94 10.81
N GLY A 15 7.35 21.84 11.57
CA GLY A 15 8.11 20.65 11.19
C GLY A 15 7.64 20.02 9.88
N PHE A 16 6.32 19.92 9.66
CA PHE A 16 5.78 19.40 8.41
C PHE A 16 5.90 20.38 7.24
N VAL A 17 5.75 21.69 7.47
CA VAL A 17 6.02 22.70 6.43
C VAL A 17 7.48 22.63 5.97
N LEU A 18 8.41 22.45 6.90
CA LEU A 18 9.84 22.30 6.62
C LEU A 18 10.23 20.88 6.13
N ARG A 19 9.26 19.96 6.01
CA ARG A 19 9.45 18.56 5.57
C ARG A 19 10.47 17.79 6.40
N PHE A 20 10.57 18.09 7.70
CA PHE A 20 11.41 17.33 8.62
C PHE A 20 10.85 15.92 8.87
N ASN A 21 11.70 15.04 9.40
CA ASN A 21 11.33 13.67 9.72
C ASN A 21 10.14 13.67 10.71
N PRO A 22 9.00 13.04 10.37
CA PRO A 22 7.80 13.04 11.21
C PRO A 22 8.02 12.56 12.63
N VAL A 23 8.90 11.57 12.85
CA VAL A 23 9.19 11.03 14.19
C VAL A 23 9.82 12.10 15.06
N ILE A 24 10.83 12.81 14.54
CA ILE A 24 11.52 13.89 15.28
C ILE A 24 10.55 15.03 15.58
N VAL A 25 9.70 15.38 14.61
CA VAL A 25 8.70 16.45 14.75
C VAL A 25 7.70 16.11 15.87
N VAL A 26 7.13 14.91 15.85
CA VAL A 26 6.14 14.48 16.86
C VAL A 26 6.75 14.37 18.25
N VAL A 27 7.95 13.80 18.37
CA VAL A 27 8.65 13.70 19.68
C VAL A 27 8.97 15.09 20.23
N SER A 28 9.50 15.98 19.39
CA SER A 28 9.83 17.35 19.79
C SER A 28 8.58 18.13 20.21
N ALA A 29 7.48 17.98 19.47
CA ALA A 29 6.20 18.59 19.82
C ALA A 29 5.66 18.09 21.17
N GLY A 30 5.73 16.78 21.43
CA GLY A 30 5.35 16.20 22.72
C GLY A 30 6.18 16.74 23.88
N LEU A 31 7.50 16.86 23.70
CA LEU A 31 8.41 17.45 24.70
C LEU A 31 8.07 18.92 24.95
N VAL A 32 7.88 19.71 23.89
CA VAL A 32 7.54 21.14 24.00
C VAL A 32 6.20 21.34 24.69
N SER A 33 5.15 20.61 24.29
CA SER A 33 3.85 20.66 24.96
C SER A 33 3.93 20.24 26.42
N GLY A 34 4.71 19.20 26.72
CA GLY A 34 4.91 18.70 28.07
C GLY A 34 5.61 19.71 28.99
N LEU A 35 6.70 20.32 28.52
CA LEU A 35 7.42 21.38 29.25
C LEU A 35 6.55 22.62 29.42
N ALA A 36 5.82 23.01 28.36
CA ALA A 36 4.90 24.15 28.40
C ALA A 36 3.67 23.92 29.31
N ALA A 37 3.35 22.65 29.62
CA ALA A 37 2.35 22.27 30.62
C ALA A 37 2.90 22.26 32.06
N GLY A 38 4.17 22.63 32.26
CA GLY A 38 4.82 22.70 33.58
C GLY A 38 5.32 21.35 34.10
N LYS A 39 5.36 20.30 33.28
CA LYS A 39 5.97 19.02 33.67
C LYS A 39 7.48 19.14 33.69
N SER A 40 8.10 18.65 34.76
CA SER A 40 9.54 18.51 34.85
C SER A 40 10.07 17.44 33.88
N ILE A 41 11.36 17.48 33.55
CA ILE A 41 11.98 16.47 32.67
C ILE A 41 11.80 15.03 33.19
N PRO A 42 11.99 14.74 34.50
CA PRO A 42 11.74 13.40 35.03
C PRO A 42 10.28 12.95 34.86
N GLU A 43 9.31 13.83 35.08
CA GLU A 43 7.88 13.52 34.89
C GLU A 43 7.53 13.27 33.42
N LEU A 44 8.18 13.97 32.49
CA LEU A 44 8.01 13.73 31.05
C LEU A 44 8.57 12.37 30.63
N LEU A 45 9.76 12.02 31.13
CA LEU A 45 10.36 10.71 30.87
C LEU A 45 9.52 9.58 31.48
N ALA A 46 9.01 9.76 32.70
CA ALA A 46 8.10 8.82 33.33
C ALA A 46 6.80 8.65 32.52
N LEU A 47 6.19 9.75 32.09
CA LEU A 47 4.97 9.73 31.28
C LEU A 47 5.18 9.03 29.93
N LEU A 48 6.31 9.28 29.26
CA LEU A 48 6.68 8.58 28.02
C LEU A 48 6.85 7.09 28.25
N GLY A 49 7.54 6.70 29.32
CA GLY A 49 7.73 5.30 29.70
C GLY A 49 6.41 4.59 30.01
N GLU A 50 5.55 5.21 30.82
CA GLU A 50 4.23 4.69 31.16
C GLU A 50 3.34 4.55 29.92
N SER A 51 3.37 5.55 29.03
CA SER A 51 2.66 5.50 27.75
C SER A 51 3.15 4.37 26.87
N PHE A 52 4.46 4.13 26.82
CA PHE A 52 5.04 3.03 26.05
C PHE A 52 4.64 1.65 26.61
N VAL A 53 4.73 1.46 27.92
CA VAL A 53 4.36 0.20 28.59
C VAL A 53 2.86 -0.08 28.48
N SER A 54 2.03 0.95 28.58
CA SER A 54 0.57 0.86 28.43
C SER A 54 0.17 0.48 27.01
N ASN A 55 0.95 0.93 26.01
CA ASN A 55 0.73 0.63 24.60
C ASN A 55 1.64 -0.50 24.08
N ARG A 56 2.23 -1.32 24.96
CA ARG A 56 3.14 -2.42 24.56
C ARG A 56 2.50 -3.42 23.59
N ALA A 57 1.18 -3.56 23.62
CA ALA A 57 0.44 -4.41 22.67
C ALA A 57 0.67 -3.95 21.22
N LEU A 58 0.89 -2.64 21.01
CA LEU A 58 1.25 -2.12 19.70
C LEU A 58 2.56 -2.72 19.20
N LEU A 59 3.53 -3.03 20.07
CA LEU A 59 4.82 -3.64 19.72
C LEU A 59 4.71 -5.08 19.25
N MET A 60 3.54 -5.74 19.39
CA MET A 60 3.35 -7.09 18.86
C MET A 60 3.55 -7.16 17.33
N PHE A 61 3.40 -6.05 16.60
CA PHE A 61 3.78 -5.97 15.19
C PHE A 61 5.26 -6.29 14.94
N ALA A 62 6.14 -6.01 15.91
CA ALA A 62 7.55 -6.32 15.76
C ALA A 62 7.78 -7.84 15.65
N LEU A 63 6.84 -8.66 16.14
CA LEU A 63 6.87 -10.12 15.97
C LEU A 63 6.48 -10.57 14.56
N THR A 64 5.70 -9.77 13.81
CA THR A 64 5.34 -10.12 12.42
C THR A 64 6.53 -9.94 11.48
N LEU A 65 7.46 -9.03 11.79
CA LEU A 65 8.65 -8.79 10.97
C LEU A 65 9.56 -10.03 10.84
N PRO A 66 9.97 -10.73 11.93
CA PRO A 66 10.68 -12.00 11.82
C PRO A 66 9.92 -13.07 11.06
N THR A 67 8.59 -13.16 11.21
CA THR A 67 7.77 -14.12 10.48
C THR A 67 7.82 -13.85 8.98
N ILE A 68 7.64 -12.59 8.56
CA ILE A 68 7.77 -12.19 7.16
C ILE A 68 9.18 -12.47 6.66
N GLY A 69 10.22 -12.10 7.43
CA GLY A 69 11.61 -12.36 7.08
C GLY A 69 11.94 -13.84 6.92
N LEU A 70 11.36 -14.73 7.75
CA LEU A 70 11.52 -16.17 7.62
C LEU A 70 10.85 -16.69 6.34
N LEU A 71 9.65 -16.20 6.04
CA LEU A 71 8.93 -16.55 4.80
C LEU A 71 9.68 -16.07 3.56
N GLU A 72 10.20 -14.84 3.57
CA GLU A 72 11.03 -14.31 2.49
C GLU A 72 12.31 -15.14 2.31
N ARG A 73 12.99 -15.48 3.41
CA ARG A 73 14.17 -16.37 3.37
C ARG A 73 13.83 -17.77 2.83
N ALA A 74 12.63 -18.28 3.09
CA ALA A 74 12.13 -19.53 2.53
C ALA A 74 11.74 -19.43 1.04
N GLY A 75 11.94 -18.26 0.43
CA GLY A 75 11.72 -18.03 -0.99
C GLY A 75 10.29 -17.66 -1.35
N LEU A 76 9.51 -17.09 -0.41
CA LEU A 76 8.11 -16.72 -0.64
C LEU A 76 7.97 -15.77 -1.85
N ARG A 77 8.92 -14.84 -2.02
CA ARG A 77 8.97 -13.91 -3.15
C ARG A 77 9.09 -14.65 -4.48
N GLU A 78 10.01 -15.61 -4.59
CA GLU A 78 10.25 -16.41 -5.79
C GLU A 78 9.05 -17.29 -6.11
N HIS A 79 8.37 -17.82 -5.09
CA HIS A 79 7.12 -18.56 -5.26
C HIS A 79 6.00 -17.65 -5.77
N ALA A 80 5.83 -16.45 -5.20
CA ALA A 80 4.84 -15.48 -5.66
C ALA A 80 5.08 -15.06 -7.12
N LEU A 81 6.33 -14.77 -7.49
CA LEU A 81 6.70 -14.44 -8.88
C LEU A 81 6.41 -15.60 -9.84
N ARG A 82 6.73 -16.84 -9.47
CA ARG A 82 6.38 -18.03 -10.27
C ARG A 82 4.88 -18.21 -10.42
N TRP A 83 4.10 -17.93 -9.37
CA TRP A 83 2.64 -17.97 -9.44
C TRP A 83 2.09 -16.91 -10.39
N ILE A 84 2.58 -15.67 -10.33
CA ILE A 84 2.17 -14.60 -11.24
C ILE A 84 2.55 -14.96 -12.68
N ALA A 85 3.73 -15.55 -12.90
CA ALA A 85 4.16 -15.99 -14.22
C ALA A 85 3.24 -17.07 -14.81
N ARG A 86 2.55 -17.89 -14.00
CA ARG A 86 1.55 -18.87 -14.48
C ARG A 86 0.28 -18.21 -15.03
N LEU A 87 0.03 -16.95 -14.71
CA LEU A 87 -1.07 -16.18 -15.31
C LEU A 87 -0.75 -15.78 -16.77
N ARG A 88 0.50 -15.97 -17.23
CA ARG A 88 0.88 -15.78 -18.63
C ARG A 88 0.02 -16.68 -19.50
N GLY A 89 -0.57 -16.09 -20.54
CA GLY A 89 -1.49 -16.83 -21.41
C GLY A 89 -2.90 -16.27 -21.39
N LEU A 90 -3.32 -15.73 -20.23
CA LEU A 90 -4.64 -15.15 -20.02
C LEU A 90 -4.86 -13.89 -20.87
N THR A 91 -6.14 -13.54 -21.08
CA THR A 91 -6.52 -12.23 -21.62
C THR A 91 -6.09 -11.11 -20.67
N LEU A 92 -5.89 -9.90 -21.18
CA LEU A 92 -5.48 -8.74 -20.37
C LEU A 92 -6.33 -8.59 -19.11
N SER A 93 -7.66 -8.68 -19.23
CA SER A 93 -8.56 -8.52 -18.08
C SER A 93 -8.38 -9.59 -17.03
N ARG A 94 -8.29 -10.86 -17.46
CA ARG A 94 -8.13 -12.01 -16.56
C ARG A 94 -6.77 -11.98 -15.88
N LEU A 95 -5.73 -11.59 -16.61
CA LEU A 95 -4.38 -11.40 -16.10
C LEU A 95 -4.35 -10.35 -14.98
N LEU A 96 -4.85 -9.14 -15.26
CA LEU A 96 -4.79 -8.04 -14.29
C LEU A 96 -5.75 -8.24 -13.11
N ALA A 97 -6.93 -8.82 -13.32
CA ALA A 97 -7.84 -9.14 -12.22
C ALA A 97 -7.31 -10.27 -11.33
N GLY A 98 -6.69 -11.30 -11.92
CA GLY A 98 -6.03 -12.36 -11.16
C GLY A 98 -4.83 -11.84 -10.37
N TYR A 99 -4.01 -10.97 -10.98
CA TYR A 99 -2.92 -10.30 -10.29
C TYR A 99 -3.43 -9.40 -9.15
N LEU A 100 -4.48 -8.61 -9.38
CA LEU A 100 -5.11 -7.77 -8.35
C LEU A 100 -5.52 -8.59 -7.13
N LEU A 101 -6.17 -9.74 -7.35
CA LEU A 101 -6.61 -10.64 -6.28
C LEU A 101 -5.43 -11.14 -5.44
N VAL A 102 -4.38 -11.63 -6.12
CA VAL A 102 -3.17 -12.12 -5.46
C VAL A 102 -2.49 -10.99 -4.70
N ARG A 103 -2.30 -9.84 -5.33
CA ARG A 103 -1.59 -8.69 -4.74
C ARG A 103 -2.32 -8.14 -3.52
N GLN A 104 -3.64 -8.00 -3.62
CA GLN A 104 -4.46 -7.53 -2.52
C GLN A 104 -4.49 -8.53 -1.37
N GLY A 105 -4.68 -9.82 -1.65
CA GLY A 105 -4.64 -10.88 -0.64
C GLY A 105 -3.30 -10.98 0.09
N LEU A 106 -2.17 -10.90 -0.63
CA LEU A 106 -0.84 -10.84 -0.02
C LEU A 106 -0.69 -9.61 0.89
N SER A 107 -1.22 -8.46 0.47
CA SER A 107 -1.13 -7.21 1.26
C SER A 107 -1.99 -7.29 2.53
N MET A 108 -3.16 -7.94 2.48
CA MET A 108 -4.02 -8.16 3.66
C MET A 108 -3.34 -8.95 4.78
N VAL A 109 -2.42 -9.86 4.43
CA VAL A 109 -1.66 -10.66 5.40
C VAL A 109 -0.29 -10.04 5.73
N GLY A 110 -0.04 -8.80 5.33
CA GLY A 110 1.18 -8.05 5.67
C GLY A 110 2.35 -8.23 4.70
N LEU A 111 2.16 -8.96 3.61
CA LEU A 111 3.19 -9.19 2.59
C LEU A 111 3.20 -8.05 1.55
N ILE A 112 3.18 -6.80 2.05
CA ILE A 112 3.04 -5.57 1.27
C ILE A 112 4.24 -5.33 0.34
N ASP A 113 5.42 -5.79 0.72
CA ASP A 113 6.63 -5.65 -0.08
C ASP A 113 6.84 -6.81 -1.04
N ILE A 114 6.05 -7.88 -0.94
CA ILE A 114 6.06 -8.96 -1.92
C ILE A 114 5.32 -8.50 -3.18
N ALA A 115 6.02 -8.47 -4.31
CA ALA A 115 5.51 -8.07 -5.61
C ALA A 115 5.30 -6.56 -5.86
N GLY A 116 6.05 -5.68 -5.18
CA GLY A 116 6.06 -4.25 -5.47
C GLY A 116 6.51 -3.83 -6.89
N HIS A 117 6.28 -2.55 -7.20
CA HIS A 117 6.48 -1.94 -8.52
C HIS A 117 7.80 -2.29 -9.22
N ALA A 118 8.94 -2.10 -8.54
CA ALA A 118 10.26 -2.27 -9.16
C ALA A 118 10.56 -3.73 -9.54
N GLN A 119 10.05 -4.67 -8.76
CA GLN A 119 10.40 -6.08 -8.83
C GLN A 119 9.34 -6.94 -9.55
N THR A 120 8.14 -6.41 -9.77
CA THR A 120 7.06 -7.17 -10.42
C THR A 120 6.37 -6.40 -11.52
N VAL A 121 5.98 -5.14 -11.29
CA VAL A 121 5.23 -4.40 -12.31
C VAL A 121 6.08 -4.21 -13.57
N ARG A 122 7.25 -3.59 -13.44
CA ARG A 122 8.12 -3.26 -14.58
C ARG A 122 8.69 -4.49 -15.31
N PRO A 123 9.37 -5.43 -14.62
CA PRO A 123 10.06 -6.53 -15.32
C PRO A 123 9.13 -7.67 -15.76
N LEU A 124 7.91 -7.77 -15.22
CA LEU A 124 7.07 -8.96 -15.39
C LEU A 124 5.63 -8.63 -15.79
N LEU A 125 4.88 -7.92 -14.94
CA LEU A 125 3.45 -7.70 -15.17
C LEU A 125 3.17 -6.82 -16.39
N ALA A 126 3.91 -5.72 -16.58
CA ALA A 126 3.72 -4.81 -17.70
C ALA A 126 4.02 -5.49 -19.05
N PRO A 127 5.16 -6.18 -19.25
CA PRO A 127 5.40 -6.97 -20.45
C PRO A 127 4.35 -8.07 -20.69
N MET A 128 3.87 -8.73 -19.63
CA MET A 128 2.81 -9.74 -19.73
C MET A 128 1.47 -9.13 -20.13
N ALA A 129 1.13 -7.96 -19.59
CA ALA A 129 -0.09 -7.23 -19.91
C ALA A 129 -0.07 -6.73 -21.35
N GLU A 130 1.04 -6.15 -21.80
CA GLU A 130 1.24 -5.74 -23.19
C GLU A 130 1.10 -6.93 -24.15
N SER A 131 1.78 -8.04 -23.86
CA SER A 131 1.66 -9.28 -24.64
C SER A 131 0.22 -9.81 -24.66
N ALA A 132 -0.49 -9.77 -23.52
CA ALA A 132 -1.87 -10.23 -23.41
C ALA A 132 -2.86 -9.36 -24.19
N ALA A 133 -2.62 -8.06 -24.26
CA ALA A 133 -3.38 -7.12 -25.07
C ALA A 133 -3.07 -7.27 -26.56
N GLY A 134 -1.81 -7.54 -26.93
CA GLY A 134 -1.40 -7.75 -28.32
C GLY A 134 -1.90 -9.06 -28.94
N LYS A 135 -2.25 -10.08 -28.15
CA LYS A 135 -2.80 -11.35 -28.67
C LYS A 135 -4.08 -11.19 -29.51
N THR A 136 -4.91 -10.20 -29.18
CA THR A 136 -6.19 -9.99 -29.86
C THR A 136 -6.07 -8.94 -30.98
N ARG A 137 -5.06 -8.06 -30.93
CA ARG A 137 -4.96 -6.88 -31.81
C ARG A 137 -3.68 -6.79 -32.65
N GLY A 138 -2.70 -7.67 -32.45
CA GLY A 138 -1.36 -7.52 -33.02
C GLY A 138 -0.49 -6.59 -32.17
N ALA A 139 0.58 -6.05 -32.75
CA ALA A 139 1.46 -5.12 -32.04
C ALA A 139 0.70 -3.85 -31.63
N LEU A 140 0.86 -3.43 -30.37
CA LEU A 140 0.22 -2.22 -29.86
C LEU A 140 1.03 -1.00 -30.27
N ALA A 141 0.33 0.08 -30.64
CA ALA A 141 0.98 1.38 -30.78
C ALA A 141 1.60 1.79 -29.44
N ARG A 142 2.68 2.59 -29.49
CA ARG A 142 3.44 3.00 -28.29
C ARG A 142 2.56 3.61 -27.20
N ASP A 143 1.59 4.44 -27.58
CA ASP A 143 0.67 5.09 -26.65
C ASP A 143 -0.29 4.10 -25.98
N GLU A 144 -0.74 3.06 -26.71
CA GLU A 144 -1.59 2.01 -26.16
C GLU A 144 -0.80 1.11 -25.20
N ALA A 145 0.43 0.73 -25.59
CA ALA A 145 1.35 -0.02 -24.72
C ALA A 145 1.61 0.73 -23.41
N GLN A 146 1.86 2.05 -23.48
CA GLN A 146 2.05 2.88 -22.30
C GLN A 146 0.80 2.93 -21.40
N ARG A 147 -0.41 2.98 -21.99
CA ARG A 147 -1.66 2.91 -21.23
C ARG A 147 -1.87 1.55 -20.57
N VAL A 148 -1.48 0.45 -21.23
CA VAL A 148 -1.51 -0.90 -20.65
C VAL A 148 -0.55 -1.00 -19.47
N HIS A 149 0.67 -0.48 -19.60
CA HIS A 149 1.66 -0.43 -18.51
C HIS A 149 1.15 0.42 -17.34
N ALA A 150 0.54 1.56 -17.62
CA ALA A 150 -0.08 2.40 -16.60
C ALA A 150 -1.23 1.68 -15.88
N MET A 151 -2.05 0.90 -16.61
CA MET A 151 -3.10 0.07 -16.00
C MET A 151 -2.52 -1.03 -15.11
N ALA A 152 -1.41 -1.67 -15.52
CA ALA A 152 -0.71 -2.66 -14.71
C ALA A 152 -0.16 -2.04 -13.41
N ALA A 153 0.48 -0.88 -13.50
CA ALA A 153 0.96 -0.11 -12.35
C ALA A 153 -0.17 0.32 -11.41
N ALA A 154 -1.28 0.82 -11.96
CA ALA A 154 -2.46 1.17 -11.17
C ALA A 154 -3.04 -0.05 -10.43
N THR A 155 -3.02 -1.22 -11.08
CA THR A 155 -3.50 -2.48 -10.48
C THR A 155 -2.66 -2.91 -9.29
N ASP A 156 -1.34 -2.79 -9.36
CA ASP A 156 -0.46 -3.03 -8.20
C ASP A 156 -0.74 -2.07 -7.05
N ASN A 157 -0.84 -0.77 -7.35
CA ASN A 157 -1.06 0.26 -6.33
C ASN A 157 -2.40 0.08 -5.61
N ILE A 158 -3.48 -0.17 -6.36
CA ILE A 158 -4.81 -0.37 -5.78
C ILE A 158 -4.83 -1.66 -4.95
N GLY A 159 -4.24 -2.74 -5.46
CA GLY A 159 -4.14 -4.00 -4.72
C GLY A 159 -3.37 -3.86 -3.43
N ARG A 160 -2.21 -3.18 -3.46
CA ARG A 160 -1.42 -2.92 -2.24
C ARG A 160 -2.18 -2.04 -1.26
N PHE A 161 -2.61 -0.86 -1.69
CA PHE A 161 -3.18 0.17 -0.83
C PHE A 161 -4.39 -0.35 -0.04
N PHE A 162 -5.40 -0.88 -0.74
CA PHE A 162 -6.62 -1.35 -0.08
C PHE A 162 -6.46 -2.72 0.60
N GLY A 163 -5.43 -3.49 0.24
CA GLY A 163 -5.10 -4.72 0.95
C GLY A 163 -4.39 -4.44 2.27
N GLU A 164 -3.44 -3.50 2.28
CA GLU A 164 -2.68 -3.08 3.47
C GLU A 164 -3.58 -2.52 4.58
N ASP A 165 -4.69 -1.86 4.23
CA ASP A 165 -5.66 -1.37 5.21
C ASP A 165 -6.32 -2.47 6.07
N VAL A 166 -6.36 -3.72 5.58
CA VAL A 166 -6.90 -4.89 6.30
C VAL A 166 -5.82 -5.56 7.17
N PHE A 167 -4.55 -5.18 7.00
CA PHE A 167 -3.47 -5.75 7.78
C PHE A 167 -3.47 -5.22 9.22
N LEU A 168 -3.55 -6.11 10.20
CA LEU A 168 -3.67 -5.76 11.62
C LEU A 168 -2.53 -4.88 12.15
N ALA A 169 -1.33 -5.01 11.56
CA ALA A 169 -0.13 -4.31 11.97
C ALA A 169 0.14 -3.05 11.12
N PHE A 170 -0.89 -2.56 10.43
CA PHE A 170 -0.85 -1.26 9.78
C PHE A 170 -0.90 -0.12 10.80
N GLY A 171 -0.06 0.90 10.64
CA GLY A 171 0.13 1.96 11.65
C GLY A 171 -1.16 2.71 12.01
N ALA A 172 -2.09 2.87 11.06
CA ALA A 172 -3.38 3.51 11.32
C ALA A 172 -4.27 2.67 12.26
N VAL A 173 -4.28 1.34 12.12
CA VAL A 173 -5.04 0.43 12.99
C VAL A 173 -4.54 0.52 14.42
N LEU A 174 -3.21 0.52 14.59
CA LEU A 174 -2.55 0.67 15.90
C LEU A 174 -2.84 2.03 16.54
N LEU A 175 -2.89 3.10 15.75
CA LEU A 175 -3.24 4.44 16.23
C LEU A 175 -4.70 4.51 16.71
N ILE A 176 -5.64 3.97 15.92
CA ILE A 176 -7.07 3.90 16.28
C ILE A 176 -7.24 3.09 17.57
N GLN A 177 -6.58 1.93 17.67
CA GLN A 177 -6.62 1.09 18.85
C GLN A 177 -6.11 1.82 20.10
N GLY A 178 -4.95 2.47 20.00
CA GLY A 178 -4.37 3.24 21.11
C GLY A 178 -5.27 4.39 21.56
N PHE A 179 -5.90 5.09 20.61
CA PHE A 179 -6.86 6.16 20.92
C PHE A 179 -8.07 5.65 21.70
N TYR A 180 -8.68 4.53 21.27
CA TYR A 180 -9.81 3.93 21.97
C TYR A 180 -9.44 3.42 23.35
N ALA A 181 -8.27 2.79 23.49
CA ALA A 181 -7.77 2.30 24.77
C ALA A 181 -7.61 3.43 25.80
N GLN A 182 -7.12 4.61 25.37
CA GLN A 182 -7.03 5.81 26.22
C GLN A 182 -8.40 6.31 26.73
N HIS A 183 -9.49 5.96 26.05
CA HIS A 183 -10.86 6.32 26.42
C HIS A 183 -11.63 5.16 27.08
N GLY A 184 -10.93 4.11 27.51
CA GLY A 184 -11.53 2.96 28.20
C GLY A 184 -12.25 1.97 27.27
N ILE A 185 -12.08 2.10 25.95
CA ILE A 185 -12.67 1.19 24.97
C ILE A 185 -11.60 0.20 24.52
N MET A 186 -11.74 -1.05 24.93
CA MET A 186 -10.79 -2.13 24.59
C MET A 186 -11.23 -2.82 23.31
N LEU A 187 -10.52 -2.52 22.21
CA LEU A 187 -10.70 -3.18 20.92
C LEU A 187 -9.46 -3.99 20.57
N GLU A 188 -9.68 -5.17 20.00
CA GLU A 188 -8.60 -5.94 19.40
C GLU A 188 -8.21 -5.31 18.05
N PRO A 189 -6.91 -5.20 17.70
CA PRO A 189 -6.48 -4.67 16.40
C PRO A 189 -7.15 -5.37 15.20
N LEU A 190 -7.37 -6.68 15.32
CA LEU A 190 -8.04 -7.47 14.28
C LEU A 190 -9.49 -7.02 14.04
N GLN A 191 -10.22 -6.65 15.09
CA GLN A 191 -11.60 -6.17 14.96
C GLN A 191 -11.64 -4.88 14.15
N ILE A 192 -10.71 -3.97 14.41
CA ILE A 192 -10.58 -2.71 13.67
C ILE A 192 -10.19 -2.99 12.21
N ALA A 193 -9.20 -3.86 11.98
CA ALA A 193 -8.71 -4.16 10.65
C ALA A 193 -9.75 -4.85 9.75
N LEU A 194 -10.59 -5.73 10.31
CA LEU A 194 -11.66 -6.40 9.56
C LEU A 194 -12.72 -5.42 9.03
N TRP A 195 -12.89 -4.24 9.65
CA TRP A 195 -13.77 -3.20 9.12
C TRP A 195 -13.25 -2.52 7.85
N ALA A 196 -11.98 -2.72 7.47
CA ALA A 196 -11.47 -2.31 6.17
C ALA A 196 -11.88 -3.27 5.04
N LEU A 197 -12.33 -4.49 5.37
CA LEU A 197 -12.66 -5.53 4.38
C LEU A 197 -13.76 -5.10 3.39
N PRO A 198 -14.88 -4.46 3.79
CA PRO A 198 -15.88 -3.96 2.84
C PRO A 198 -15.29 -2.99 1.81
N THR A 199 -14.43 -2.07 2.25
CA THR A 199 -13.73 -1.11 1.37
C THR A 199 -12.78 -1.84 0.43
N ALA A 200 -12.03 -2.83 0.93
CA ALA A 200 -11.13 -3.63 0.14
C ALA A 200 -11.87 -4.44 -0.94
N ILE A 201 -13.01 -5.05 -0.60
CA ILE A 201 -13.87 -5.76 -1.55
C ILE A 201 -14.42 -4.80 -2.60
N ALA A 202 -14.92 -3.63 -2.19
CA ALA A 202 -15.43 -2.63 -3.11
C ALA A 202 -14.33 -2.15 -4.08
N ALA A 203 -13.12 -1.86 -3.58
CA ALA A 203 -11.98 -1.47 -4.41
C ALA A 203 -11.60 -2.57 -5.41
N PHE A 204 -11.60 -3.84 -4.98
CA PHE A 204 -11.36 -4.98 -5.87
C PHE A 204 -12.38 -5.02 -7.01
N LEU A 205 -13.68 -4.96 -6.68
CA LEU A 205 -14.76 -5.04 -7.67
C LEU A 205 -14.73 -3.85 -8.64
N ILE A 206 -14.59 -2.63 -8.11
CA ILE A 206 -14.52 -1.41 -8.92
C ILE A 206 -13.33 -1.47 -9.88
N HIS A 207 -12.16 -1.87 -9.38
CA HIS A 207 -10.96 -1.91 -10.23
C HIS A 207 -10.99 -3.08 -11.23
N ALA A 208 -11.54 -4.24 -10.85
CA ALA A 208 -11.79 -5.34 -11.78
C ALA A 208 -12.73 -4.91 -12.93
N VAL A 209 -13.79 -4.15 -12.62
CA VAL A 209 -14.67 -3.56 -13.64
C VAL A 209 -13.91 -2.56 -14.51
N ARG A 210 -13.08 -1.68 -13.93
CA ARG A 210 -12.23 -0.73 -14.69
C ARG A 210 -11.30 -1.45 -15.67
N ILE A 211 -10.70 -2.56 -15.25
CA ILE A 211 -9.85 -3.42 -16.08
C ILE A 211 -10.64 -3.97 -17.27
N VAL A 212 -11.83 -4.53 -17.04
CA VAL A 212 -12.69 -5.07 -18.11
C VAL A 212 -13.13 -3.99 -19.09
N LEU A 213 -13.54 -2.83 -18.58
CA LEU A 213 -13.91 -1.68 -19.41
C LEU A 213 -12.73 -1.15 -20.21
N PHE A 214 -11.52 -1.16 -19.63
CA PHE A 214 -10.30 -0.76 -20.31
C PHE A 214 -9.96 -1.71 -21.47
N GLN A 215 -10.00 -3.02 -21.25
CA GLN A 215 -9.82 -3.97 -22.35
C GLN A 215 -10.88 -3.77 -23.43
N ARG A 216 -12.16 -3.63 -23.07
CA ARG A 216 -13.23 -3.37 -24.06
C ARG A 216 -13.01 -2.09 -24.87
N ARG A 217 -12.45 -1.03 -24.26
CA ARG A 217 -12.12 0.22 -24.96
C ARG A 217 -10.95 0.04 -25.90
N LEU A 218 -9.92 -0.72 -25.49
CA LEU A 218 -8.83 -1.12 -26.38
C LEU A 218 -9.36 -1.93 -27.56
N ASP A 219 -10.18 -2.95 -27.32
CA ASP A 219 -10.74 -3.82 -28.36
C ASP A 219 -11.63 -3.06 -29.36
N ARG A 220 -12.25 -1.95 -28.95
CA ARG A 220 -13.07 -1.08 -29.80
C ARG A 220 -12.27 -0.04 -30.59
N ALA A 221 -11.07 0.32 -30.13
CA ALA A 221 -10.20 1.19 -30.91
C ALA A 221 -9.77 0.40 -32.17
N ALA A 222 -9.81 1.03 -33.35
CA ALA A 222 -9.31 0.37 -34.56
C ALA A 222 -7.82 0.01 -34.36
N PRO A 223 -7.37 -1.19 -34.76
CA PRO A 223 -5.93 -1.47 -34.79
C PRO A 223 -5.27 -0.40 -35.65
N ALA A 224 -4.20 0.23 -35.14
CA ALA A 224 -3.44 1.17 -35.94
C ALA A 224 -2.95 0.44 -37.19
N ALA A 225 -3.28 0.99 -38.36
CA ALA A 225 -2.75 0.52 -39.63
C ALA A 225 -1.23 0.45 -39.53
N GLU A 226 -0.64 -0.60 -40.10
CA GLU A 226 0.81 -0.75 -40.25
C GLU A 226 1.41 0.57 -40.78
N GLU A 227 2.27 1.22 -40.00
CA GLU A 227 3.29 2.08 -40.58
C GLU A 227 4.19 1.18 -41.43
N GLN A 228 3.91 1.13 -42.74
CA GLN A 228 4.81 0.55 -43.73
C GLN A 228 6.13 1.35 -43.72
N PRO A 229 7.27 0.68 -43.86
CA PRO A 229 8.59 1.29 -43.70
C PRO A 229 8.90 2.17 -44.91
N ASP A 230 9.26 3.43 -44.67
CA ASP A 230 9.89 4.26 -45.71
C ASP A 230 11.18 3.57 -46.15
N ALA A 231 11.11 2.99 -47.35
CA ALA A 231 12.27 2.60 -48.13
C ALA A 231 13.09 3.85 -48.39
N VAL A 232 14.33 3.86 -47.88
CA VAL A 232 15.35 4.79 -48.34
C VAL A 232 16.10 4.07 -49.46
N ASP A 233 15.75 4.43 -50.70
CA ASP A 233 16.62 4.30 -51.87
C ASP A 233 17.91 5.12 -51.69
#